data_AF-A0A948TEW7-F1
#
_entry.id   AF-A0A948TEW7-F1
#
_cell.length_a   1.000
_cell.length_b   1.000
_cell.length_c   1.000
_cell.angle_alpha   90.00
_cell.angle_beta   90.00
_cell.angle_gamma   90.00
#
_symmetry.space_group_name_H-M   'P 1'
#
loop_
_entity.id
_entity.type
_entity.pdbx_description
1 polymer ?
#
loop_
_entity_poly.entity_id
_entity_poly.type
_entity_poly.pdbx_seq_one_letter_code
_entity_poly.pdbx_strand_id
1 'polypeptide(L)'
;MATENEQSQAANNSAPLNFDTKIVTWTQDFLRPLTALVTNLQKVRILKDVNSPDIANIKWPTDRVYVPMDAILSMYNAYLEAKALPPEYFVRFNQMMDEAKQHGEEAMMERLIYDPSLLCTIMPWDKERVIFHVKPQEFSTDFLEQPTAIFAKLPTWSMCFSLEDHQFDWDGRRVIGIFFARYMINTPPQMPNNEQLPQSEALEGETPALINNLISTVIFDDGSFELGPFLSLNQNMTLKEFFASVESNMMENLNAVGVAQDKERAQKMITETMQRTTNVLSLLHYALTHLDALKDAQGNPAKVPAHPQATLTNNNQASVQYATTTTSLYLD
;
A
#
# COMPACT_ATOMS: atom_id res chain seq x y z
N MET A 1 -19.12 59.44 -9.42
CA MET A 1 -17.90 59.35 -10.26
C MET A 1 -17.16 58.10 -9.84
N ALA A 2 -16.91 57.21 -10.79
CA ALA A 2 -15.89 56.16 -10.71
C ALA A 2 -14.51 56.77 -10.37
N THR A 3 -13.54 56.07 -9.78
CA THR A 3 -12.88 54.86 -10.32
C THR A 3 -12.17 54.03 -9.26
N GLU A 4 -12.01 52.75 -9.61
CA GLU A 4 -11.21 51.68 -9.03
C GLU A 4 -9.74 52.06 -8.76
N ASN A 5 -9.12 51.35 -7.81
CA ASN A 5 -7.86 50.69 -8.09
C ASN A 5 -7.67 49.48 -7.16
N GLU A 6 -7.80 48.31 -7.77
CA GLU A 6 -7.29 47.03 -7.29
C GLU A 6 -5.76 47.11 -7.19
N GLN A 7 -5.21 46.66 -6.06
CA GLN A 7 -3.89 46.04 -6.04
C GLN A 7 -3.86 44.97 -4.97
N SER A 8 -4.25 43.77 -5.44
CA SER A 8 -3.68 42.48 -5.09
C SER A 8 -2.44 42.57 -4.19
N GLN A 9 -2.62 42.30 -2.90
CA GLN A 9 -1.56 41.69 -2.12
C GLN A 9 -1.80 40.19 -2.16
N ALA A 10 -1.04 39.57 -3.05
CA ALA A 10 -0.89 38.14 -3.20
C ALA A 10 -0.98 37.44 -1.84
N ALA A 11 -1.87 36.46 -1.79
CA ALA A 11 -1.77 35.38 -0.83
C ALA A 11 -0.30 34.96 -0.75
N ASN A 12 0.32 35.19 0.41
CA ASN A 12 1.53 34.49 0.78
C ASN A 12 1.12 33.01 0.89
N ASN A 13 1.14 32.31 -0.24
CA ASN A 13 1.18 30.85 -0.30
C ASN A 13 2.51 30.43 0.33
N SER A 14 2.51 30.28 1.65
CA SER A 14 3.50 29.44 2.32
C SER A 14 3.32 28.04 1.74
N ALA A 15 4.31 27.58 0.97
CA ALA A 15 4.32 26.31 0.27
C ALA A 15 3.89 25.13 1.16
N PRO A 16 3.12 24.15 0.66
CA PRO A 16 2.86 22.91 1.37
C PRO A 16 4.16 22.09 1.36
N LEU A 17 4.97 22.22 2.41
CA LEU A 17 6.29 21.57 2.54
C LEU A 17 6.39 20.58 3.71
N ASN A 18 5.27 20.25 4.36
CA ASN A 18 5.29 19.50 5.62
C ASN A 18 5.20 17.97 5.42
N PHE A 19 4.19 17.44 4.72
CA PHE A 19 4.10 16.00 4.44
C PHE A 19 5.23 15.47 3.56
N ASP A 20 5.48 16.11 2.41
CA ASP A 20 6.37 15.59 1.36
C ASP A 20 7.80 15.32 1.86
N THR A 21 8.29 16.18 2.75
CA THR A 21 9.61 15.98 3.37
C THR A 21 9.56 14.88 4.43
N LYS A 22 8.53 14.88 5.29
CA LYS A 22 8.38 13.92 6.39
C LYS A 22 8.26 12.48 5.88
N ILE A 23 7.46 12.24 4.84
CA ILE A 23 7.22 10.89 4.34
C ILE A 23 8.49 10.24 3.78
N VAL A 24 9.38 11.03 3.18
CA VAL A 24 10.70 10.56 2.75
C VAL A 24 11.52 10.13 3.95
N THR A 25 11.57 10.95 5.02
CA THR A 25 12.31 10.62 6.24
C THR A 25 11.74 9.37 6.92
N TRP A 26 10.44 9.29 7.14
CA TRP A 26 9.81 8.14 7.81
C TRP A 26 9.96 6.85 7.02
N THR A 27 9.81 6.91 5.70
CA THR A 27 10.05 5.74 4.84
C THR A 27 11.50 5.29 4.93
N GLN A 28 12.45 6.22 4.90
CA GLN A 28 13.87 5.88 5.03
C GLN A 28 14.19 5.32 6.42
N ASP A 29 13.61 5.86 7.48
CA ASP A 29 13.79 5.36 8.85
C ASP A 29 13.21 3.95 8.99
N PHE A 30 12.04 3.67 8.40
CA PHE A 30 11.43 2.34 8.35
C PHE A 30 12.29 1.34 7.56
N LEU A 31 12.81 1.73 6.40
CA LEU A 31 13.60 0.85 5.52
C LEU A 31 15.06 0.67 5.99
N ARG A 32 15.61 1.62 6.77
CA ARG A 32 17.01 1.59 7.24
C ARG A 32 17.40 0.28 7.93
N PRO A 33 16.67 -0.23 8.93
CA PRO A 33 17.02 -1.52 9.55
C PRO A 33 16.99 -2.68 8.53
N LEU A 34 16.23 -2.56 7.45
CA LEU A 34 16.00 -3.59 6.44
C LEU A 34 16.87 -3.42 5.18
N THR A 35 17.93 -2.62 5.23
CA THR A 35 18.73 -2.24 4.05
C THR A 35 19.19 -3.44 3.21
N ALA A 36 19.64 -4.53 3.85
CA ALA A 36 20.09 -5.74 3.15
C ALA A 36 18.94 -6.43 2.40
N LEU A 37 17.79 -6.57 3.05
CA LEU A 37 16.56 -7.10 2.47
C LEU A 37 16.12 -6.26 1.26
N VAL A 38 16.00 -4.95 1.45
CA VAL A 38 15.61 -3.98 0.42
C VAL A 38 16.54 -4.06 -0.78
N THR A 39 17.86 -4.17 -0.55
CA THR A 39 18.85 -4.32 -1.62
C THR A 39 18.65 -5.62 -2.40
N ASN A 40 18.34 -6.73 -1.74
CA ASN A 40 18.13 -8.01 -2.41
C ASN A 40 16.80 -8.06 -3.18
N LEU A 41 15.74 -7.46 -2.65
CA LEU A 41 14.46 -7.31 -3.36
C LEU A 41 14.62 -6.46 -4.63
N GLN A 42 15.42 -5.38 -4.58
CA GLN A 42 15.78 -4.60 -5.77
C GLN A 42 16.51 -5.46 -6.81
N LYS A 43 17.45 -6.32 -6.40
CA LYS A 43 18.12 -7.23 -7.32
C LYS A 43 17.13 -8.19 -7.99
N VAL A 44 16.18 -8.76 -7.25
CA VAL A 44 15.15 -9.62 -7.83
C VAL A 44 14.29 -8.87 -8.85
N ARG A 45 13.92 -7.62 -8.56
CA ARG A 45 13.26 -6.77 -9.55
C ARG A 45 14.10 -6.59 -10.82
N ILE A 46 15.36 -6.21 -10.66
CA ILE A 46 16.27 -5.96 -11.78
C ILE A 46 16.43 -7.23 -12.64
N LEU A 47 16.66 -8.38 -12.00
CA LEU A 47 16.76 -9.67 -12.68
C LEU A 47 15.47 -10.01 -13.44
N LYS A 48 14.31 -9.54 -12.97
CA LYS A 48 13.02 -9.81 -13.61
C LYS A 48 12.89 -8.96 -14.86
N ASP A 49 13.23 -7.68 -14.75
CA ASP A 49 13.14 -6.72 -15.86
C ASP A 49 14.10 -7.10 -17.01
N VAL A 50 15.28 -7.66 -16.72
CA VAL A 50 16.23 -8.14 -17.75
C VAL A 50 16.02 -9.58 -18.20
N ASN A 51 14.91 -10.21 -17.80
CA ASN A 51 14.55 -11.59 -18.13
C ASN A 51 15.66 -12.61 -17.80
N SER A 52 16.27 -12.50 -16.62
CA SER A 52 17.27 -13.47 -16.16
C SER A 52 16.68 -14.89 -16.14
N PRO A 53 17.41 -15.93 -16.62
CA PRO A 53 16.97 -17.33 -16.55
C PRO A 53 16.56 -17.78 -15.14
N ASP A 54 17.19 -17.22 -14.10
CA ASP A 54 16.96 -17.59 -12.69
C ASP A 54 15.52 -17.32 -12.22
N ILE A 55 14.82 -16.36 -12.83
CA ILE A 55 13.45 -15.98 -12.47
C ILE A 55 12.52 -15.76 -13.66
N ALA A 56 12.95 -16.11 -14.88
CA ALA A 56 12.17 -15.97 -16.12
C ALA A 56 10.81 -16.70 -16.06
N ASN A 57 10.74 -17.80 -15.31
CA ASN A 57 9.53 -18.63 -15.20
C ASN A 57 8.46 -18.05 -14.27
N ILE A 58 8.78 -17.04 -13.45
CA ILE A 58 7.81 -16.46 -12.53
C ILE A 58 6.98 -15.40 -13.27
N LYS A 59 5.66 -15.57 -13.31
CA LYS A 59 4.74 -14.69 -14.02
C LYS A 59 4.05 -13.74 -13.04
N TRP A 60 4.45 -12.47 -13.04
CA TRP A 60 3.75 -11.39 -12.34
C TRP A 60 3.73 -10.12 -13.21
N PRO A 61 2.70 -9.26 -13.11
CA PRO A 61 2.55 -8.04 -13.92
C PRO A 61 3.51 -6.96 -13.42
N THR A 62 4.68 -6.84 -14.03
CA THR A 62 5.77 -5.93 -13.59
C THR A 62 5.42 -4.45 -13.72
N ASP A 63 4.39 -4.10 -14.48
CA ASP A 63 3.78 -2.77 -14.60
C ASP A 63 2.78 -2.47 -13.46
N ARG A 64 2.38 -3.47 -12.66
CA ARG A 64 1.41 -3.29 -11.56
C ARG A 64 1.96 -3.65 -10.19
N VAL A 65 2.92 -4.57 -10.16
CA VAL A 65 3.53 -5.09 -8.95
C VAL A 65 5.04 -4.88 -9.05
N TYR A 66 5.62 -4.23 -8.03
CA TYR A 66 7.06 -4.06 -7.96
C TYR A 66 7.76 -5.40 -7.75
N VAL A 67 7.48 -6.05 -6.64
CA VAL A 67 7.92 -7.40 -6.29
C VAL A 67 6.74 -8.12 -5.64
N PRO A 68 6.42 -9.36 -6.01
CA PRO A 68 5.30 -10.08 -5.42
C PRO A 68 5.61 -10.48 -3.97
N MET A 69 4.55 -10.69 -3.19
CA MET A 69 4.65 -10.93 -1.76
C MET A 69 5.36 -12.25 -1.42
N ASP A 70 5.25 -13.28 -2.26
CA ASP A 70 5.98 -14.54 -2.07
C ASP A 70 7.51 -14.33 -2.07
N ALA A 71 8.03 -13.44 -2.91
CA ALA A 71 9.44 -13.04 -2.89
C ALA A 71 9.79 -12.21 -1.63
N ILE A 72 8.90 -11.31 -1.20
CA ILE A 72 9.11 -10.51 0.02
C ILE A 72 9.16 -11.41 1.25
N LEU A 73 8.18 -12.30 1.43
CA LEU A 73 8.13 -13.27 2.53
C LEU A 73 9.37 -14.16 2.55
N SER A 74 9.76 -14.73 1.41
CA SER A 74 10.92 -15.61 1.31
C SER A 74 12.21 -14.91 1.75
N MET A 75 12.43 -13.68 1.28
CA MET A 75 13.62 -12.93 1.67
C MET A 75 13.56 -12.40 3.10
N TYR A 76 12.38 -12.01 3.57
CA TYR A 76 12.20 -11.52 4.94
C TYR A 76 12.50 -12.63 5.95
N ASN A 77 11.99 -13.85 5.70
CA ASN A 77 12.31 -15.03 6.52
C ASN A 77 13.81 -15.33 6.52
N ALA A 78 14.45 -15.35 5.34
CA ALA A 78 15.91 -15.56 5.26
C ALA A 78 16.71 -14.46 5.98
N TYR A 79 16.23 -13.22 5.93
CA TYR A 79 16.84 -12.08 6.62
C TYR A 79 16.75 -12.23 8.16
N LEU A 80 15.60 -12.68 8.67
CA LEU A 80 15.41 -13.00 10.09
C LEU A 80 16.33 -14.14 10.55
N GLU A 81 16.41 -15.22 9.76
CA GLU A 81 17.28 -16.37 10.06
C GLU A 81 18.77 -16.00 10.10
N ALA A 82 19.19 -15.06 9.25
CA ALA A 82 20.57 -14.60 9.14
C ALA A 82 21.02 -13.67 10.29
N LYS A 83 20.15 -13.33 11.26
CA LYS A 83 20.46 -12.47 12.43
C LYS A 83 21.01 -11.08 12.09
N ALA A 84 20.68 -10.52 10.94
CA ALA A 84 21.17 -9.22 10.47
C ALA A 84 20.35 -8.01 11.00
N LEU A 85 19.51 -8.21 12.02
CA LEU A 85 18.72 -7.15 12.67
C LEU A 85 19.57 -6.37 13.69
N PRO A 86 19.37 -5.04 13.82
CA PRO A 86 19.92 -4.27 14.93
C PRO A 86 19.52 -4.86 16.29
N PRO A 87 20.37 -4.76 17.34
CA PRO A 87 20.08 -5.33 18.66
C PRO A 87 18.74 -4.87 19.26
N GLU A 88 18.30 -3.62 19.05
CA GLU A 88 16.98 -3.16 19.54
C GLU A 88 15.80 -3.89 18.89
N TYR A 89 15.89 -4.22 17.60
CA TYR A 89 14.90 -5.06 16.92
C TYR A 89 15.05 -6.52 17.32
N PHE A 90 16.26 -6.98 17.65
CA PHE A 90 16.50 -8.34 18.15
C PHE A 90 15.96 -8.54 19.57
N VAL A 91 16.04 -7.53 20.45
CA VAL A 91 15.44 -7.56 21.79
C VAL A 91 13.92 -7.55 21.67
N ARG A 92 13.35 -6.69 20.82
CA ARG A 92 11.91 -6.70 20.52
C ARG A 92 11.50 -8.04 19.92
N PHE A 93 12.23 -8.55 18.92
CA PHE A 93 11.99 -9.84 18.27
C PHE A 93 12.08 -11.01 19.25
N ASN A 94 13.07 -11.08 20.14
CA ASN A 94 13.16 -12.16 21.12
C ASN A 94 12.06 -12.06 22.18
N GLN A 95 11.76 -10.86 22.70
CA GLN A 95 10.63 -10.65 23.60
C GLN A 95 9.32 -11.05 22.92
N MET A 96 9.16 -10.74 21.64
CA MET A 96 8.00 -11.09 20.83
C MET A 96 7.95 -12.58 20.45
N MET A 97 9.08 -13.24 20.20
CA MET A 97 9.16 -14.69 20.01
C MET A 97 8.86 -15.42 21.30
N ASP A 98 9.22 -14.84 22.44
CA ASP A 98 8.88 -15.37 23.76
C ASP A 98 7.41 -15.12 24.11
N GLU A 99 6.82 -13.98 23.71
CA GLU A 99 5.37 -13.72 23.77
C GLU A 99 4.58 -14.64 22.82
N ALA A 100 5.05 -14.87 21.59
CA ALA A 100 4.41 -15.77 20.64
C ALA A 100 4.48 -17.24 21.10
N LYS A 101 5.58 -17.67 21.73
CA LYS A 101 5.65 -18.98 22.41
C LYS A 101 4.66 -19.09 23.57
N GLN A 102 4.29 -17.97 24.20
CA GLN A 102 3.34 -17.91 25.32
C GLN A 102 1.88 -17.79 24.86
N HIS A 103 1.63 -17.19 23.69
CA HIS A 103 0.28 -16.92 23.15
C HIS A 103 -0.13 -17.81 21.97
N GLY A 104 0.74 -18.69 21.48
CA GLY A 104 0.49 -19.62 20.38
C GLY A 104 0.96 -19.12 19.00
N GLU A 105 0.99 -20.03 18.02
CA GLU A 105 1.50 -19.79 16.65
C GLU A 105 0.84 -18.61 15.92
N GLU A 106 -0.37 -18.21 16.31
CA GLU A 106 -1.12 -17.09 15.73
C GLU A 106 -0.40 -15.74 15.86
N ALA A 107 0.18 -15.42 17.02
CA ALA A 107 0.90 -14.15 17.24
C ALA A 107 2.22 -14.06 16.43
N MET A 108 2.81 -15.21 16.08
CA MET A 108 3.98 -15.31 15.20
C MET A 108 3.57 -15.11 13.73
N MET A 109 2.46 -15.72 13.30
CA MET A 109 1.93 -15.62 11.94
C MET A 109 1.46 -14.20 11.60
N GLU A 110 0.83 -13.50 12.55
CA GLU A 110 0.43 -12.10 12.37
C GLU A 110 1.65 -11.22 12.00
N ARG A 111 2.80 -11.42 12.63
CA ARG A 111 3.98 -10.58 12.39
C ARG A 111 4.83 -11.01 11.19
N LEU A 112 4.85 -12.30 10.86
CA LEU A 112 5.46 -12.82 9.62
C LEU A 112 4.74 -12.30 8.36
N ILE A 113 3.50 -11.83 8.50
CA ILE A 113 2.72 -11.26 7.41
C ILE A 113 2.70 -9.73 7.51
N TYR A 114 2.64 -9.17 8.72
CA TYR A 114 2.46 -7.72 8.93
C TYR A 114 3.61 -6.87 8.38
N ASP A 115 4.84 -7.09 8.84
CA ASP A 115 6.00 -6.31 8.41
C ASP A 115 6.27 -6.47 6.90
N PRO A 116 6.24 -7.70 6.35
CA PRO A 116 6.26 -7.92 4.91
C PRO A 116 5.14 -7.20 4.13
N SER A 117 3.93 -7.11 4.69
CA SER A 117 2.82 -6.39 4.05
C SER A 117 3.05 -4.88 4.03
N LEU A 118 3.67 -4.30 5.05
CA LEU A 118 4.11 -2.88 5.02
C LEU A 118 5.19 -2.65 3.96
N LEU A 119 6.11 -3.61 3.77
CA LEU A 119 7.12 -3.52 2.71
C LEU A 119 6.51 -3.49 1.30
N CYS A 120 5.38 -4.17 1.09
CA CYS A 120 4.66 -4.18 -0.19
C CYS A 120 4.17 -2.81 -0.63
N THR A 121 3.97 -1.85 0.28
CA THR A 121 3.55 -0.48 -0.04
C THR A 121 4.71 0.50 0.02
N ILE A 122 5.53 0.41 1.08
CA ILE A 122 6.56 1.40 1.39
C ILE A 122 7.77 1.28 0.44
N MET A 123 8.24 0.05 0.20
CA MET A 123 9.40 -0.18 -0.66
C MET A 123 9.18 0.28 -2.11
N PRO A 124 8.08 -0.10 -2.81
CA PRO A 124 7.82 0.40 -4.15
C PRO A 124 7.70 1.92 -4.19
N TRP A 125 7.04 2.52 -3.19
CA TRP A 125 6.91 3.97 -3.14
C TRP A 125 8.27 4.67 -3.04
N ASP A 126 9.22 4.17 -2.22
CA ASP A 126 10.57 4.74 -2.14
C ASP A 126 11.31 4.75 -3.49
N LYS A 127 10.91 3.91 -4.46
CA LYS A 127 11.50 3.85 -5.81
C LYS A 127 10.94 4.87 -6.79
N GLU A 128 9.70 5.30 -6.58
CA GLU A 128 8.96 6.18 -7.49
C GLU A 128 8.77 7.60 -6.92
N ARG A 129 8.61 7.70 -5.58
CA ARG A 129 8.47 8.93 -4.79
C ARG A 129 7.41 9.89 -5.34
N VAL A 130 6.30 9.35 -5.82
CA VAL A 130 5.15 10.14 -6.28
C VAL A 130 4.18 10.34 -5.11
N ILE A 131 3.76 11.57 -4.88
CA ILE A 131 2.78 11.94 -3.86
C ILE A 131 1.60 12.61 -4.54
N PHE A 132 0.41 12.12 -4.27
CA PHE A 132 -0.85 12.66 -4.75
C PHE A 132 -1.48 13.53 -3.64
N HIS A 133 -1.62 14.81 -3.94
CA HIS A 133 -2.31 15.79 -3.12
C HIS A 133 -3.71 15.96 -3.68
N VAL A 134 -4.69 15.39 -3.01
CA VAL A 134 -6.10 15.53 -3.38
C VAL A 134 -6.71 16.56 -2.46
N LYS A 135 -7.50 17.50 -2.98
CA LYS A 135 -8.24 18.40 -2.08
C LYS A 135 -9.28 17.62 -1.28
N PRO A 136 -9.63 18.07 -0.07
CA PRO A 136 -10.77 17.51 0.65
C PRO A 136 -12.02 17.57 -0.22
N GLN A 137 -12.55 16.41 -0.58
CA GLN A 137 -13.82 16.28 -1.30
C GLN A 137 -14.82 15.51 -0.44
N GLU A 138 -16.10 15.65 -0.75
CA GLU A 138 -17.10 14.74 -0.20
C GLU A 138 -16.83 13.34 -0.74
N PHE A 139 -16.62 12.37 0.14
CA PHE A 139 -16.42 10.99 -0.26
C PHE A 139 -17.68 10.49 -0.98
N SER A 140 -17.55 10.20 -2.27
CA SER A 140 -18.62 9.62 -3.08
C SER A 140 -18.71 8.11 -2.87
N THR A 141 -19.92 7.57 -2.96
CA THR A 141 -20.22 6.12 -2.98
C THR A 141 -20.60 5.61 -4.38
N ASP A 142 -20.49 6.44 -5.42
CA ASP A 142 -20.90 6.09 -6.79
C ASP A 142 -20.08 4.92 -7.36
N PHE A 143 -18.91 4.67 -6.79
CA PHE A 143 -18.02 3.60 -7.17
C PHE A 143 -18.46 2.21 -6.66
N LEU A 144 -19.40 2.13 -5.69
CA LEU A 144 -19.75 0.86 -5.03
C LEU A 144 -20.35 -0.20 -5.97
N GLU A 145 -21.02 0.22 -7.05
CA GLU A 145 -21.61 -0.69 -8.04
C GLU A 145 -20.59 -1.15 -9.10
N GLN A 146 -19.35 -0.67 -9.05
CA GLN A 146 -18.27 -1.06 -9.97
C GLN A 146 -17.58 -2.35 -9.49
N PRO A 147 -17.02 -3.16 -10.41
CA PRO A 147 -16.19 -4.31 -10.05
C PRO A 147 -14.98 -3.90 -9.20
N THR A 148 -14.60 -4.72 -8.22
CA THR A 148 -13.40 -4.47 -7.41
C THR A 148 -12.12 -4.36 -8.26
N ALA A 149 -12.09 -5.02 -9.43
CA ALA A 149 -10.99 -4.99 -10.39
C ALA A 149 -10.62 -3.60 -10.93
N ILE A 150 -11.48 -2.57 -10.82
CA ILE A 150 -11.13 -1.21 -11.25
C ILE A 150 -9.88 -0.66 -10.54
N PHE A 151 -9.62 -1.15 -9.31
CA PHE A 151 -8.48 -0.73 -8.50
C PHE A 151 -7.19 -1.51 -8.78
N ALA A 152 -7.23 -2.47 -9.70
CA ALA A 152 -6.06 -3.28 -10.06
C ALA A 152 -4.96 -2.49 -10.80
N LYS A 153 -5.36 -1.42 -11.49
CA LYS A 153 -4.54 -0.69 -12.45
C LYS A 153 -4.02 0.63 -11.89
N LEU A 154 -3.24 0.56 -10.81
CA LEU A 154 -2.54 1.72 -10.27
C LEU A 154 -1.54 2.29 -11.33
N PRO A 155 -1.37 3.63 -11.40
CA PRO A 155 -0.41 4.27 -12.29
C PRO A 155 1.03 4.29 -11.73
N THR A 156 1.20 4.00 -10.45
CA THR A 156 2.49 3.75 -9.76
C THR A 156 2.43 2.37 -9.09
N TRP A 157 3.57 1.75 -8.78
CA TRP A 157 3.58 0.49 -8.02
C TRP A 157 3.02 0.68 -6.61
N SER A 158 3.18 1.87 -6.05
CA SER A 158 2.52 2.29 -4.82
C SER A 158 2.09 3.75 -4.91
N MET A 159 0.81 4.03 -4.73
CA MET A 159 0.27 5.39 -4.72
C MET A 159 0.28 5.93 -3.30
N CYS A 160 0.94 7.06 -3.06
CA CYS A 160 0.92 7.77 -1.79
C CYS A 160 0.00 8.97 -1.86
N PHE A 161 -0.97 9.06 -0.95
CA PHE A 161 -1.81 10.23 -0.82
C PHE A 161 -1.41 11.04 0.41
N SER A 162 -1.34 12.36 0.25
CA SER A 162 -1.30 13.30 1.37
C SER A 162 -2.72 13.49 1.92
N LEU A 163 -2.87 13.37 3.23
CA LEU A 163 -4.11 13.61 3.97
C LEU A 163 -3.95 14.75 5.00
N GLU A 164 -2.88 15.55 4.94
CA GLU A 164 -2.64 16.66 5.89
C GLU A 164 -3.84 17.62 5.97
N ASP A 165 -4.48 17.91 4.83
CA ASP A 165 -5.64 18.79 4.74
C ASP A 165 -6.99 18.08 4.99
N HIS A 166 -7.01 16.75 5.04
CA HIS A 166 -8.21 15.97 5.31
C HIS A 166 -8.31 15.73 6.81
N GLN A 167 -9.39 16.12 7.49
CA GLN A 167 -9.62 15.78 8.90
C GLN A 167 -10.00 14.28 9.07
N PHE A 168 -9.08 13.41 8.71
CA PHE A 168 -9.18 11.96 8.81
C PHE A 168 -8.44 11.44 10.06
N ASP A 169 -9.16 10.71 10.90
CA ASP A 169 -8.64 10.04 12.09
C ASP A 169 -8.91 8.53 11.99
N TRP A 170 -7.98 7.73 12.49
CA TRP A 170 -8.09 6.28 12.58
C TRP A 170 -7.77 5.85 14.01
N ASP A 171 -8.76 5.28 14.69
CA ASP A 171 -8.67 4.86 16.11
C ASP A 171 -8.17 5.97 17.05
N GLY A 172 -8.67 7.19 16.83
CA GLY A 172 -8.34 8.37 17.64
C GLY A 172 -6.96 8.96 17.35
N ARG A 173 -6.28 8.48 16.31
CA ARG A 173 -4.97 8.97 15.87
C ARG A 173 -5.09 9.68 14.54
N ARG A 174 -4.38 10.80 14.42
CA ARG A 174 -4.40 11.64 13.23
C ARG A 174 -3.70 10.92 12.08
N VAL A 175 -4.44 10.71 11.00
CA VAL A 175 -3.88 10.17 9.75
C VAL A 175 -3.48 11.33 8.86
N ILE A 176 -2.28 11.25 8.30
CA ILE A 176 -1.70 12.29 7.45
C ILE A 176 -1.34 11.79 6.06
N GLY A 177 -1.40 10.47 5.83
CA GLY A 177 -1.26 9.91 4.49
C GLY A 177 -1.66 8.45 4.43
N ILE A 178 -1.73 7.94 3.20
CA ILE A 178 -2.02 6.53 2.94
C ILE A 178 -1.29 6.06 1.69
N PHE A 179 -0.71 4.86 1.76
CA PHE A 179 -0.22 4.15 0.59
C PHE A 179 -1.26 3.15 0.09
N PHE A 180 -1.28 2.91 -1.22
CA PHE A 180 -1.98 1.80 -1.85
C PHE A 180 -1.05 1.05 -2.78
N ALA A 181 -1.01 -0.28 -2.68
CA ALA A 181 -0.24 -1.12 -3.59
C ALA A 181 -0.95 -2.44 -3.87
N ARG A 182 -0.63 -3.03 -5.02
CA ARG A 182 -1.03 -4.40 -5.35
C ARG A 182 -0.24 -5.38 -4.50
N TYR A 183 -0.97 -6.25 -3.81
CA TYR A 183 -0.45 -7.35 -3.02
C TYR A 183 -0.78 -8.66 -3.75
N MET A 184 0.24 -9.30 -4.31
CA MET A 184 0.08 -10.48 -5.15
C MET A 184 0.89 -11.64 -4.59
N ILE A 185 0.26 -12.79 -4.42
CA ILE A 185 0.92 -14.05 -4.08
C ILE A 185 0.71 -15.02 -5.25
N ASN A 186 1.81 -15.40 -5.91
CA ASN A 186 1.75 -16.30 -7.07
C ASN A 186 1.78 -17.77 -6.66
N THR A 187 2.51 -18.08 -5.59
CA THR A 187 2.73 -19.45 -5.12
C THR A 187 2.03 -19.67 -3.78
N PRO A 188 1.36 -20.81 -3.57
CA PRO A 188 0.77 -21.10 -2.27
C PRO A 188 1.87 -21.13 -1.20
N PRO A 189 1.66 -20.47 -0.04
CA PRO A 189 2.51 -20.72 1.11
C PRO A 189 2.49 -22.22 1.40
N GLN A 190 3.64 -22.79 1.80
CA GLN A 190 3.68 -24.19 2.20
C GLN A 190 2.87 -24.37 3.49
N MET A 191 1.59 -24.71 3.33
CA MET A 191 0.70 -24.98 4.46
C MET A 191 0.95 -26.41 4.96
N PRO A 192 1.05 -26.63 6.28
CA PRO A 192 1.34 -27.95 6.85
C PRO A 192 0.32 -29.04 6.47
N ASN A 193 -0.91 -28.66 6.08
CA ASN A 193 -2.05 -29.57 5.94
C ASN A 193 -2.56 -29.81 4.51
N ASN A 194 -1.77 -29.55 3.46
CA ASN A 194 -2.17 -29.84 2.06
C ASN A 194 -3.50 -29.18 1.61
N GLU A 195 -4.01 -28.20 2.35
CA GLU A 195 -5.20 -27.44 1.96
C GLU A 195 -4.87 -26.60 0.72
N GLN A 196 -5.54 -26.90 -0.39
CA GLN A 196 -5.45 -26.08 -1.58
C GLN A 196 -6.24 -24.80 -1.33
N LEU A 197 -5.51 -23.69 -1.16
CA LEU A 197 -6.12 -22.37 -1.19
C LEU A 197 -6.78 -22.18 -2.57
N PRO A 198 -8.05 -21.74 -2.63
CA PRO A 198 -8.72 -21.49 -3.90
C PRO A 198 -7.94 -20.43 -4.68
N GLN A 199 -7.57 -20.72 -5.92
CA GLN A 199 -6.95 -19.72 -6.79
C GLN A 199 -7.94 -18.59 -7.04
N SER A 200 -7.49 -17.35 -6.91
CA SER A 200 -8.26 -16.22 -7.42
C SER A 200 -8.44 -16.39 -8.93
N GLU A 201 -9.62 -16.03 -9.43
CA GLU A 201 -9.79 -15.85 -10.87
C GLU A 201 -8.79 -14.80 -11.37
N ALA A 202 -8.20 -15.05 -12.54
CA ALA A 202 -7.32 -14.06 -13.17
C ALA A 202 -8.12 -12.79 -13.49
N LEU A 203 -7.50 -11.63 -13.24
CA LEU A 203 -8.01 -10.41 -13.82
C LEU A 203 -7.76 -10.42 -15.34
N GLU A 204 -8.59 -9.69 -16.08
CA GLU A 204 -8.49 -9.59 -17.53
C GLU A 204 -7.06 -9.22 -17.97
N GLY A 205 -6.46 -10.09 -18.79
CA GLY A 205 -5.12 -9.90 -19.35
C GLY A 205 -3.96 -10.26 -18.41
N GLU A 206 -4.24 -10.76 -17.20
CA GLU A 206 -3.22 -11.13 -16.22
C GLU A 206 -3.10 -12.65 -16.04
N THR A 207 -1.97 -13.09 -15.48
CA THR A 207 -1.83 -14.49 -15.04
C THR A 207 -2.59 -14.68 -13.72
N PRO A 208 -3.31 -15.80 -13.52
CA PRO A 208 -3.93 -16.09 -12.23
C PRO A 208 -2.90 -16.01 -11.09
N ALA A 209 -3.31 -15.38 -9.99
CA ALA A 209 -2.58 -15.37 -8.73
C ALA A 209 -3.39 -16.15 -7.70
N LEU A 210 -2.74 -16.65 -6.66
CA LEU A 210 -3.47 -17.26 -5.55
C LEU A 210 -4.23 -16.19 -4.76
N ILE A 211 -3.54 -15.11 -4.42
CA ILE A 211 -4.11 -13.94 -3.76
C ILE A 211 -3.78 -12.73 -4.62
N ASN A 212 -4.81 -11.91 -4.85
CA ASN A 212 -4.68 -10.69 -5.63
C ASN A 212 -5.47 -9.56 -4.97
N ASN A 213 -4.81 -8.83 -4.09
CA ASN A 213 -5.44 -7.79 -3.29
C ASN A 213 -4.87 -6.42 -3.65
N LEU A 214 -5.65 -5.39 -3.40
CA LEU A 214 -5.14 -4.06 -3.11
C LEU A 214 -5.00 -3.99 -1.59
N ILE A 215 -3.82 -3.61 -1.10
CA ILE A 215 -3.63 -3.31 0.32
C ILE A 215 -3.39 -1.83 0.48
N SER A 216 -3.63 -1.34 1.70
CA SER A 216 -3.27 0.01 2.07
C SER A 216 -2.41 0.04 3.34
N THR A 217 -1.64 1.12 3.48
CA THR A 217 -0.85 1.40 4.67
C THR A 217 -1.15 2.81 5.13
N VAL A 218 -1.68 2.95 6.34
CA VAL A 218 -2.02 4.23 6.98
C VAL A 218 -0.75 4.83 7.56
N ILE A 219 -0.58 6.14 7.38
CA ILE A 219 0.55 6.91 7.91
C ILE A 219 0.01 7.88 8.95
N PHE A 220 0.48 7.75 10.19
CA PHE A 220 0.09 8.61 11.30
C PHE A 220 1.02 9.82 11.44
N ASP A 221 0.55 10.87 12.11
CA ASP A 221 1.29 12.11 12.35
C ASP A 221 2.59 11.94 13.14
N ASP A 222 2.66 10.89 13.95
CA ASP A 222 3.85 10.44 14.68
C ASP A 222 4.90 9.72 13.79
N GLY A 223 4.59 9.50 12.51
CA GLY A 223 5.46 8.84 11.54
C GLY A 223 5.42 7.31 11.56
N SER A 224 4.52 6.71 12.34
CA SER A 224 4.29 5.27 12.32
C SER A 224 3.40 4.84 11.15
N PHE A 225 3.59 3.59 10.75
CA PHE A 225 2.85 2.94 9.67
C PHE A 225 2.02 1.80 10.23
N GLU A 226 0.77 1.69 9.78
CA GLU A 226 -0.05 0.52 10.06
C GLU A 226 -0.75 0.01 8.81
N LEU A 227 -1.07 -1.29 8.79
CA LEU A 227 -1.89 -1.84 7.73
C LEU A 227 -3.28 -1.21 7.79
N GLY A 228 -3.70 -0.64 6.66
CA GLY A 228 -5.05 -0.17 6.45
C GLY A 228 -5.94 -1.30 5.89
N PRO A 229 -7.12 -0.93 5.37
CA PRO A 229 -8.01 -1.90 4.76
C PRO A 229 -7.39 -2.52 3.51
N PHE A 230 -7.81 -3.76 3.23
CA PHE A 230 -7.51 -4.46 2.00
C PHE A 230 -8.77 -4.68 1.18
N LEU A 231 -8.59 -4.89 -0.12
CA LEU A 231 -9.64 -5.19 -1.07
C LEU A 231 -9.20 -6.38 -1.93
N SER A 232 -9.97 -7.46 -1.91
CA SER A 232 -9.78 -8.56 -2.85
C SER A 232 -10.19 -8.10 -4.25
N LEU A 233 -9.34 -8.31 -5.25
CA LEU A 233 -9.57 -7.82 -6.60
C LEU A 233 -10.13 -8.95 -7.47
N ASN A 234 -11.33 -8.72 -8.00
CA ASN A 234 -12.11 -9.68 -8.76
C ASN A 234 -12.97 -8.95 -9.83
N GLN A 235 -13.06 -9.54 -11.03
CA GLN A 235 -13.84 -8.99 -12.15
C GLN A 235 -15.35 -9.17 -11.98
N ASN A 236 -15.76 -10.20 -11.25
CA ASN A 236 -17.14 -10.65 -11.13
C ASN A 236 -17.81 -10.23 -9.81
N MET A 237 -17.07 -9.57 -8.92
CA MET A 237 -17.58 -9.07 -7.64
C MET A 237 -17.52 -7.55 -7.63
N THR A 238 -18.66 -6.92 -7.34
CA THR A 238 -18.76 -5.49 -7.10
C THR A 238 -18.23 -5.12 -5.72
N LEU A 239 -17.87 -3.85 -5.52
CA LEU A 239 -17.43 -3.37 -4.21
C LEU A 239 -18.51 -3.49 -3.14
N LYS A 240 -19.77 -3.27 -3.52
CA LYS A 240 -20.91 -3.47 -2.64
C LYS A 240 -21.02 -4.92 -2.15
N GLU A 241 -20.88 -5.89 -3.04
CA GLU A 241 -20.87 -7.31 -2.69
C GLU A 241 -19.65 -7.66 -1.82
N PHE A 242 -18.49 -7.10 -2.12
CA PHE A 242 -17.29 -7.25 -1.29
C PHE A 242 -17.54 -6.73 0.13
N PHE A 243 -18.06 -5.52 0.30
CA PHE A 243 -18.35 -4.95 1.61
C PHE A 243 -19.38 -5.77 2.39
N ALA A 244 -20.44 -6.25 1.73
CA ALA A 244 -21.41 -7.15 2.36
C ALA A 244 -20.77 -8.46 2.83
N SER A 245 -19.84 -9.02 2.05
CA SER A 245 -19.08 -10.21 2.42
C SER A 245 -18.16 -9.96 3.62
N VAL A 246 -17.42 -8.84 3.62
CA VAL A 246 -16.56 -8.45 4.74
C VAL A 246 -17.37 -8.23 6.02
N GLU A 247 -18.51 -7.53 5.94
CA GLU A 247 -19.43 -7.34 7.07
C GLU A 247 -19.90 -8.69 7.63
N SER A 248 -20.34 -9.62 6.77
CA SER A 248 -20.78 -10.96 7.19
C SER A 248 -19.64 -11.71 7.90
N ASN A 249 -18.45 -11.74 7.31
CA ASN A 249 -17.28 -12.43 7.87
C ASN A 249 -16.84 -11.81 9.20
N MET A 250 -16.86 -10.47 9.32
CA MET A 250 -16.54 -9.80 10.57
C MET A 250 -17.55 -10.16 11.67
N MET A 251 -18.85 -10.21 11.35
CA MET A 251 -19.87 -10.61 12.31
C MET A 251 -19.68 -12.06 12.76
N GLU A 252 -19.41 -12.98 11.82
CA GLU A 252 -19.15 -14.39 12.11
C GLU A 252 -17.93 -14.56 13.02
N ASN A 253 -16.83 -13.83 12.75
CA ASN A 253 -15.63 -13.86 13.57
C ASN A 253 -15.89 -13.30 14.97
N LEU A 254 -16.59 -12.16 15.09
CA LEU A 254 -16.95 -11.56 16.39
C LEU A 254 -17.88 -12.45 17.22
N ASN A 255 -18.77 -13.22 16.56
CA ASN A 255 -19.56 -14.27 17.20
C ASN A 255 -18.67 -15.39 17.76
N ALA A 256 -17.70 -15.85 16.97
CA ALA A 256 -16.81 -16.95 17.36
C ALA A 256 -15.94 -16.61 18.58
N VAL A 257 -15.46 -15.36 18.70
CA VAL A 257 -14.63 -14.91 19.83
C VAL A 257 -15.42 -14.40 21.04
N GLY A 258 -16.75 -14.56 21.06
CA GLY A 258 -17.60 -14.22 22.20
C GLY A 258 -17.83 -12.72 22.44
N VAL A 259 -17.33 -11.84 21.55
CA VAL A 259 -17.56 -10.38 21.59
C VAL A 259 -19.02 -10.03 21.25
N ALA A 260 -19.74 -10.95 20.61
CA ALA A 260 -21.15 -10.80 20.27
C ALA A 260 -22.14 -10.67 21.46
N GLN A 261 -21.68 -10.80 22.71
CA GLN A 261 -22.52 -10.47 23.87
C GLN A 261 -22.92 -8.98 23.91
N ASP A 262 -22.13 -8.11 23.26
CA ASP A 262 -22.47 -6.71 22.99
C ASP A 262 -22.61 -6.49 21.48
N LYS A 263 -23.76 -6.91 20.96
CA LYS A 263 -24.11 -6.80 19.53
C LYS A 263 -24.06 -5.36 19.03
N GLU A 264 -24.39 -4.39 19.88
CA GLU A 264 -24.38 -2.97 19.53
C GLU A 264 -22.94 -2.48 19.31
N ARG A 265 -22.01 -2.85 20.20
CA ARG A 265 -20.59 -2.56 20.03
C ARG A 265 -20.00 -3.25 18.80
N ALA A 266 -20.33 -4.52 18.57
CA ALA A 266 -19.88 -5.25 17.38
C ALA A 266 -20.35 -4.56 16.08
N GLN A 267 -21.64 -4.21 16.00
CA GLN A 267 -22.18 -3.50 14.83
C GLN A 267 -21.51 -2.14 14.64
N LYS A 268 -21.30 -1.38 15.72
CA LYS A 268 -20.62 -0.09 15.65
C LYS A 268 -19.20 -0.22 15.09
N MET A 269 -18.43 -1.21 15.53
CA MET A 269 -17.08 -1.46 15.03
C MET A 269 -17.07 -1.80 13.54
N ILE A 270 -18.00 -2.64 13.10
CA ILE A 270 -18.15 -3.01 11.68
C ILE A 270 -18.50 -1.76 10.87
N THR A 271 -19.52 -1.00 11.27
CA THR A 271 -19.95 0.22 10.56
C THR A 271 -18.82 1.24 10.47
N GLU A 272 -18.07 1.48 11.55
CA GLU A 272 -16.92 2.38 11.53
C GLU A 272 -15.81 1.88 10.58
N THR A 273 -15.52 0.58 10.58
CA THR A 273 -14.51 -0.02 9.68
C THR A 273 -14.94 0.10 8.22
N MET A 274 -16.20 -0.18 7.92
CA MET A 274 -16.74 -0.07 6.55
C MET A 274 -16.74 1.39 6.08
N GLN A 275 -17.11 2.34 6.94
CA GLN A 275 -17.08 3.76 6.61
C GLN A 275 -15.65 4.24 6.32
N ARG A 276 -14.69 3.89 7.16
CA ARG A 276 -13.28 4.26 6.95
C ARG A 276 -12.73 3.65 5.67
N THR A 277 -13.05 2.39 5.40
CA THR A 277 -12.63 1.72 4.16
C THR A 277 -13.24 2.39 2.93
N THR A 278 -14.52 2.74 2.99
CA THR A 278 -15.22 3.44 1.91
C THR A 278 -14.59 4.80 1.65
N ASN A 279 -14.29 5.58 2.70
CA ASN A 279 -13.64 6.90 2.56
C ASN A 279 -12.26 6.77 1.90
N VAL A 280 -11.46 5.80 2.35
CA VAL A 280 -10.12 5.52 1.81
C VAL A 280 -10.19 5.09 0.34
N LEU A 281 -11.11 4.18 -0.02
CA LEU A 281 -11.26 3.75 -1.42
C LEU A 281 -11.88 4.82 -2.32
N SER A 282 -12.72 5.70 -1.77
CA SER A 282 -13.28 6.85 -2.49
C SER A 282 -12.18 7.81 -2.93
N LEU A 283 -11.18 8.07 -2.06
CA LEU A 283 -9.99 8.86 -2.42
C LEU A 283 -9.22 8.24 -3.59
N LEU A 284 -8.95 6.93 -3.52
CA LEU A 284 -8.25 6.23 -4.60
C LEU A 284 -9.07 6.27 -5.90
N HIS A 285 -10.38 6.02 -5.83
CA HIS A 285 -11.29 6.03 -6.98
C HIS A 285 -11.31 7.39 -7.66
N TYR A 286 -11.43 8.46 -6.87
CA TYR A 286 -11.39 9.83 -7.35
C TYR A 286 -10.08 10.10 -8.11
N ALA A 287 -8.95 9.73 -7.53
CA ALA A 287 -7.66 9.93 -8.16
C ALA A 287 -7.50 9.14 -9.47
N LEU A 288 -7.92 7.87 -9.50
CA LEU A 288 -7.85 7.03 -10.70
C LEU A 288 -8.75 7.53 -11.83
N THR A 289 -9.89 8.15 -11.52
CA THR A 289 -10.82 8.72 -12.51
C THR A 289 -10.41 10.09 -13.02
N HIS A 290 -9.48 10.78 -12.34
CA HIS A 290 -9.05 12.14 -12.66
C HIS A 290 -7.56 12.26 -12.98
N LEU A 291 -6.89 11.17 -13.37
CA LEU A 291 -5.45 11.18 -13.71
C LEU A 291 -5.09 12.19 -14.83
N ASP A 292 -5.99 12.43 -15.78
CA ASP A 292 -5.77 13.41 -16.86
C ASP A 292 -5.86 14.87 -16.39
N ALA A 293 -6.38 15.12 -15.18
CA ALA A 293 -6.51 16.45 -14.58
C ALA A 293 -5.36 16.78 -13.60
N LEU A 294 -4.36 15.90 -13.45
CA LEU A 294 -3.22 16.09 -12.56
C LEU A 294 -2.44 17.38 -12.91
N LYS A 295 -2.03 18.10 -11.87
CA LYS A 295 -1.20 19.30 -11.97
C LYS A 295 0.08 19.17 -11.16
N ASP A 296 1.11 19.92 -11.52
CA ASP A 296 2.30 20.14 -10.68
C ASP A 296 2.04 21.19 -9.59
N ALA A 297 3.03 21.43 -8.73
CA ALA A 297 2.94 22.45 -7.67
C ALA A 297 2.78 23.89 -8.19
N GLN A 298 3.02 24.14 -9.47
CA GLN A 298 2.83 25.42 -10.14
C GLN A 298 1.47 25.52 -10.85
N GLY A 299 0.66 24.45 -10.81
CA GLY A 299 -0.65 24.37 -11.45
C GLY A 299 -0.62 24.00 -12.93
N ASN A 300 0.53 23.61 -13.48
CA ASN A 300 0.62 23.17 -14.88
C ASN A 300 0.17 21.71 -15.02
N PRO A 301 -0.42 21.31 -16.16
CA PRO A 301 -0.77 19.91 -16.41
C PRO A 301 0.45 18.99 -16.25
N ALA A 302 0.30 17.95 -15.45
CA ALA A 302 1.32 16.97 -15.14
C ALA A 302 0.79 15.55 -15.39
N LYS A 303 1.70 14.58 -15.46
CA LYS A 303 1.36 13.16 -15.59
C LYS A 303 2.18 12.35 -14.61
N VAL A 304 1.64 11.20 -14.22
CA VAL A 304 2.38 10.23 -13.42
C VAL A 304 3.62 9.78 -14.20
N PRO A 305 4.83 9.85 -13.63
CA PRO A 305 6.03 9.32 -14.26
C PRO A 305 5.91 7.83 -14.56
N ALA A 306 6.54 7.37 -15.64
CA ALA A 306 6.61 5.93 -15.92
C ALA A 306 7.45 5.21 -14.85
N HIS A 307 7.12 3.94 -14.61
CA HIS A 307 7.92 3.10 -13.70
C HIS A 307 9.39 3.06 -14.13
N PRO A 308 10.33 3.14 -13.18
CA PRO A 308 11.75 2.92 -13.46
C PRO A 308 11.98 1.54 -14.09
N GLN A 309 12.73 1.49 -15.20
CA GLN A 309 13.06 0.24 -15.89
C GLN A 309 14.54 -0.11 -15.75
N ALA A 310 14.84 -1.40 -15.64
CA ALA A 310 16.22 -1.87 -15.67
C ALA A 310 16.80 -1.73 -17.07
N THR A 311 18.04 -1.23 -17.14
CA THR A 311 18.82 -1.15 -18.37
C THR A 311 20.06 -2.01 -18.25
N LEU A 312 20.41 -2.71 -19.34
CA LEU A 312 21.68 -3.39 -19.46
C LEU A 312 22.76 -2.36 -19.81
N THR A 313 23.80 -2.29 -18.98
CA THR A 313 25.00 -1.52 -19.28
C THR A 313 25.92 -2.29 -20.23
N ASN A 314 26.88 -1.60 -20.85
CA ASN A 314 27.85 -2.18 -21.79
C ASN A 314 28.68 -3.36 -21.22
N ASN A 315 28.72 -3.52 -19.89
CA ASN A 315 29.43 -4.60 -19.21
C ASN A 315 28.52 -5.79 -18.83
N ASN A 316 27.33 -5.90 -19.45
CA ASN A 316 26.29 -6.87 -19.07
C ASN A 316 25.83 -6.78 -17.60
N GLN A 317 26.02 -5.62 -16.96
CA GLN A 317 25.47 -5.35 -15.64
C GLN A 317 24.12 -4.64 -15.79
N ALA A 318 23.08 -5.16 -15.16
CA ALA A 318 21.77 -4.55 -15.13
C ALA A 318 21.66 -3.54 -13.99
N SER A 319 21.13 -2.35 -14.26
CA SER A 319 20.90 -1.30 -13.25
C SER A 319 19.60 -0.55 -13.51
N VAL A 320 18.97 -0.04 -12.45
CA VAL A 320 17.79 0.82 -12.50
C VAL A 320 18.14 2.15 -11.84
N GLN A 321 17.72 3.25 -12.46
CA GLN A 321 17.80 4.57 -11.83
C GLN A 321 16.46 4.88 -11.16
N TYR A 322 16.45 4.88 -9.83
CA TYR A 322 15.27 5.20 -9.03
C TYR A 322 15.15 6.71 -8.76
N ALA A 323 13.94 7.15 -8.41
CA ALA A 323 13.69 8.55 -8.06
C ALA A 323 14.50 8.98 -6.83
N THR A 324 15.20 10.11 -6.92
CA THR A 324 15.95 10.69 -5.80
C THR A 324 15.20 11.86 -5.14
N THR A 325 14.26 12.47 -5.86
CA THR A 325 13.38 13.54 -5.37
C THR A 325 11.92 13.10 -5.42
N THR A 326 11.09 13.73 -4.61
CA THR A 326 9.64 13.54 -4.67
C THR A 326 9.05 14.26 -5.87
N THR A 327 8.01 13.67 -6.46
CA THR A 327 7.15 14.30 -7.45
C THR A 327 5.76 14.48 -6.84
N SER A 328 5.35 15.72 -6.65
CA SER A 328 4.06 16.06 -6.04
C SER A 328 3.06 16.41 -7.14
N LEU A 329 1.96 15.66 -7.19
CA LEU A 329 0.90 15.81 -8.17
C LEU A 329 -0.39 16.21 -7.45
N TYR A 330 -1.09 17.20 -8.00
CA TYR A 330 -2.24 17.84 -7.35
C TYR A 330 -3.52 17.58 -8.15
N LEU A 331 -4.58 17.23 -7.43
CA LEU A 331 -5.96 17.17 -7.92
C LEU A 331 -6.80 18.17 -7.14
N ASP A 332 -7.32 19.16 -7.87
CA ASP A 332 -8.19 20.22 -7.36
C ASP A 332 -9.65 19.77 -7.32
#